data_AF-A0A218YTU3-F1
#
_entry.id   AF-A0A218YTU3-F1
#
_cell.length_a   1.000
_cell.length_b   1.000
_cell.length_c   1.000
_cell.angle_alpha   90.00
_cell.angle_beta   90.00
_cell.angle_gamma   90.00
#
_symmetry.space_group_name_H-M   'P 1'
#
loop_
_entity.id
_entity.type
_entity.pdbx_description
1 polymer ?
#
loop_
_entity_poly.entity_id
_entity_poly.type
_entity_poly.pdbx_seq_one_letter_code
_entity_poly.pdbx_strand_id
1 'polypeptide(L)'
;MAIYSAESSRLYLQKLDIEEHLQSYHELIKEPRAMMWSMRSPTTSLSESLQNMREYTPTLEKPWNQHWAIMLKDKDLDSRSASRPRLIGIVGIPREAEMGYRIHPDHWGKGYMSEALTLFVEMWWGLEGMYLSSVLYLGSS
;
A
#
# COMPACT_ATOMS: atom_id res chain seq x y z
N MET A 1 -10.44 6.36 13.79
CA MET A 1 -9.38 7.25 13.26
C MET A 1 -8.52 6.39 12.36
N ALA A 2 -8.26 6.79 11.12
CA ALA A 2 -7.33 6.05 10.27
C ALA A 2 -5.93 6.09 10.90
N ILE A 3 -5.36 4.92 11.16
CA ILE A 3 -4.00 4.81 11.68
C ILE A 3 -3.08 4.67 10.47
N TYR A 4 -2.33 5.73 10.18
CA TYR A 4 -1.34 5.73 9.12
C TYR A 4 -0.02 5.17 9.65
N SER A 5 0.70 4.41 8.80
CA SER A 5 2.02 3.86 9.12
C SER A 5 3.14 4.86 8.87
N ALA A 6 2.95 5.76 7.89
CA ALA A 6 3.90 6.83 7.57
C ALA A 6 3.19 7.95 6.79
N GLU A 7 3.77 9.15 6.77
CA GLU A 7 3.26 10.28 5.99
C GLU A 7 4.37 11.13 5.37
N SER A 8 4.06 11.75 4.24
CA SER A 8 4.91 12.73 3.55
C SER A 8 4.15 14.04 3.33
N SER A 9 4.64 14.93 2.47
CA SER A 9 3.93 16.18 2.16
C SER A 9 2.58 15.95 1.49
N ARG A 10 2.46 14.93 0.61
CA ARG A 10 1.26 14.69 -0.22
C ARG A 10 0.59 13.34 0.03
N LEU A 11 1.27 12.40 0.69
CA LEU A 11 0.80 11.01 0.79
C LEU A 11 0.72 10.52 2.24
N TYR A 12 -0.17 9.57 2.47
CA TYR A 12 -0.11 8.65 3.61
C TYR A 12 0.19 7.23 3.11
N LEU A 13 0.94 6.46 3.90
CA LEU A 13 0.93 5.01 3.82
C LEU A 13 0.02 4.46 4.91
N GLN A 14 -0.96 3.66 4.53
CA GLN A 14 -1.87 2.98 5.44
C GLN A 14 -1.75 1.48 5.22
N LYS A 15 -1.77 0.65 6.27
CA LYS A 15 -1.81 -0.81 6.07
C LYS A 15 -3.00 -1.16 5.17
N LEU A 16 -2.77 -2.00 4.17
CA LEU A 16 -3.81 -2.42 3.25
C LEU A 16 -4.85 -3.23 4.02
N ASP A 17 -6.05 -2.68 4.08
CA ASP A 17 -7.20 -3.22 4.80
C ASP A 17 -8.38 -3.41 3.85
N ILE A 18 -9.12 -4.52 4.01
CA ILE A 18 -10.22 -4.88 3.12
C ILE A 18 -11.42 -3.96 3.30
N GLU A 19 -11.80 -3.65 4.54
CA GLU A 19 -13.00 -2.84 4.83
C GLU A 19 -12.82 -1.40 4.32
N GLU A 20 -11.62 -0.85 4.51
CA GLU A 20 -11.31 0.53 4.14
C GLU A 20 -11.01 0.69 2.64
N HIS A 21 -10.36 -0.29 2.00
CA HIS A 21 -9.75 -0.07 0.68
C HIS A 21 -10.34 -0.88 -0.47
N LEU A 22 -11.23 -1.86 -0.25
CA LEU A 22 -11.69 -2.77 -1.31
C LEU A 22 -12.21 -2.04 -2.56
N GLN A 23 -12.99 -0.98 -2.37
CA GLN A 23 -13.56 -0.24 -3.50
C GLN A 23 -12.47 0.45 -4.34
N SER A 24 -11.59 1.24 -3.72
CA SER A 24 -10.50 1.93 -4.44
C SER A 24 -9.42 0.96 -4.95
N TYR A 25 -9.19 -0.14 -4.25
CA TYR A 25 -8.36 -1.23 -4.73
C TYR A 25 -8.91 -1.81 -6.02
N HIS A 26 -10.22 -2.12 -6.08
CA HIS A 26 -10.86 -2.62 -7.30
C HIS A 26 -10.73 -1.65 -8.48
N GLU A 27 -10.94 -0.34 -8.25
CA GLU A 27 -10.73 0.68 -9.27
C GLU A 27 -9.30 0.66 -9.83
N LEU A 28 -8.30 0.47 -8.97
CA LEU A 28 -6.91 0.33 -9.36
C LEU A 28 -6.65 -0.92 -10.20
N ILE A 29 -7.11 -2.09 -9.76
CA ILE A 29 -6.74 -3.37 -10.38
C ILE A 29 -7.63 -3.77 -11.56
N LYS A 30 -8.79 -3.14 -11.76
CA LYS A 30 -9.59 -3.34 -12.97
C LYS A 30 -9.04 -2.57 -14.17
N GLU A 31 -8.21 -1.54 -13.95
CA GLU A 31 -7.59 -0.73 -15.00
C GLU A 31 -6.45 -1.51 -15.70
N PRO A 32 -6.60 -1.89 -16.98
CA PRO A 32 -5.61 -2.70 -17.67
C PRO A 32 -4.22 -2.07 -17.72
N ARG A 33 -4.12 -0.74 -17.82
CA ARG A 33 -2.83 -0.04 -17.81
C ARG A 33 -2.11 -0.15 -16.47
N ALA A 34 -2.85 -0.19 -15.35
CA ALA A 34 -2.27 -0.41 -14.02
C ALA A 34 -1.73 -1.84 -13.85
N MET A 35 -2.28 -2.79 -14.61
CA MET A 35 -1.97 -4.22 -14.53
C MET A 35 -1.08 -4.73 -15.66
N MET A 36 -0.65 -3.88 -16.59
CA MET A 36 0.11 -4.30 -17.78
C MET A 36 1.45 -4.99 -17.47
N TRP A 37 2.01 -4.75 -16.29
CA TRP A 37 3.24 -5.37 -15.78
C TRP A 37 2.99 -6.47 -14.75
N SER A 38 1.72 -6.83 -14.52
CA SER A 38 1.33 -7.86 -13.58
C SER A 38 1.27 -9.23 -14.24
N MET A 39 1.57 -10.28 -13.49
CA MET A 39 1.28 -11.66 -13.89
C MET A 39 -0.22 -12.00 -13.79
N ARG A 40 -1.01 -11.15 -13.12
CA ARG A 40 -2.46 -11.32 -13.00
C ARG A 40 -3.18 -10.46 -14.03
N SER A 41 -4.27 -10.99 -14.58
CA SER A 41 -5.20 -10.19 -15.38
C SER A 41 -5.93 -9.16 -14.52
N PRO A 42 -6.38 -8.05 -15.11
CA PRO A 42 -7.28 -7.12 -14.44
C PRO A 42 -8.54 -7.82 -13.95
N THR A 43 -9.00 -7.49 -12.75
CA THR A 43 -10.23 -8.08 -12.22
C THR A 43 -11.45 -7.41 -12.83
N THR A 44 -12.53 -8.18 -12.97
CA THR A 44 -13.80 -7.70 -13.53
C THR A 44 -14.87 -7.45 -12.48
N SER A 45 -14.66 -7.89 -11.24
CA SER A 45 -15.61 -7.76 -10.15
C SER A 45 -14.97 -7.42 -8.80
N LEU A 46 -15.77 -6.85 -7.90
CA LEU A 46 -15.38 -6.63 -6.50
C LEU A 46 -15.07 -7.95 -5.78
N SER A 47 -15.74 -9.05 -6.14
CA SER A 47 -15.50 -10.37 -5.54
C SER A 47 -14.10 -10.91 -5.87
N GLU A 48 -13.70 -10.80 -7.15
CA GLU A 48 -12.33 -11.15 -7.56
C GLU A 48 -11.28 -10.27 -6.88
N SER A 49 -11.60 -8.99 -6.71
CA SER A 49 -10.73 -8.03 -6.02
C SER A 49 -10.57 -8.36 -4.55
N LEU A 50 -11.66 -8.74 -3.88
CA LEU A 50 -11.66 -9.20 -2.51
C LEU A 50 -10.80 -10.46 -2.35
N GLN A 51 -10.91 -11.40 -3.28
CA GLN A 51 -10.07 -12.61 -3.28
C GLN A 51 -8.58 -12.25 -3.42
N ASN A 52 -8.23 -11.33 -4.33
CA ASN A 52 -6.86 -10.84 -4.45
C ASN A 52 -6.35 -10.18 -3.16
N MET A 53 -7.16 -9.37 -2.47
CA MET A 53 -6.76 -8.75 -1.20
C MET A 53 -6.57 -9.76 -0.07
N ARG A 54 -7.39 -10.81 -0.02
CA ARG A 54 -7.21 -11.92 0.94
C ARG A 54 -5.87 -12.63 0.73
N GLU A 55 -5.44 -12.81 -0.51
CA GLU A 55 -4.13 -13.38 -0.84
C GLU A 55 -2.96 -12.44 -0.50
N TYR A 56 -3.21 -11.14 -0.37
CA TYR A 56 -2.24 -10.15 0.10
C TYR A 56 -2.26 -9.95 1.61
N THR A 57 -3.12 -10.67 2.34
CA THR A 57 -3.12 -10.63 3.81
C THR A 57 -1.96 -11.49 4.34
N PRO A 58 -1.13 -10.96 5.25
CA PRO A 58 -0.10 -11.76 5.90
C PRO A 58 -0.69 -12.97 6.62
N THR A 59 -0.03 -14.12 6.48
CA THR A 59 -0.36 -15.34 7.22
C THR A 59 0.84 -15.79 8.05
N LEU A 60 0.66 -16.77 8.93
CA LEU A 60 1.78 -17.36 9.69
C LEU A 60 2.86 -17.96 8.76
N GLU A 61 2.45 -18.48 7.60
CA GLU A 61 3.35 -19.05 6.60
C GLU A 61 4.04 -17.99 5.74
N LYS A 62 3.43 -16.80 5.60
CA LYS A 62 3.91 -15.69 4.77
C LYS A 62 3.83 -14.36 5.52
N PRO A 63 4.53 -14.21 6.66
CA PRO A 63 4.47 -13.00 7.48
C PRO A 63 5.06 -11.77 6.76
N TRP A 64 5.90 -11.99 5.75
CA TRP A 64 6.49 -10.93 4.92
C TRP A 64 5.48 -10.29 3.95
N ASN A 65 4.34 -10.93 3.64
CA ASN A 65 3.37 -10.52 2.63
C ASN A 65 2.56 -9.28 3.03
N GLN A 66 3.24 -8.20 3.39
CA GLN A 66 2.68 -6.98 3.93
C GLN A 66 2.55 -5.93 2.83
N HIS A 67 1.41 -5.26 2.81
CA HIS A 67 1.07 -4.26 1.81
C HIS A 67 0.52 -3.00 2.47
N TRP A 68 0.77 -1.87 1.84
CA TRP A 68 0.29 -0.56 2.22
C TRP A 68 -0.43 0.09 1.06
N ALA A 69 -1.60 0.66 1.36
CA ALA A 69 -2.29 1.59 0.51
C ALA A 69 -1.54 2.93 0.47
N ILE A 70 -1.30 3.44 -0.73
CA ILE A 70 -0.79 4.78 -0.97
C ILE A 70 -2.02 5.70 -1.07
N MET A 71 -2.20 6.56 -0.08
CA MET A 71 -3.36 7.44 0.04
C MET A 71 -2.98 8.89 -0.30
N LEU A 72 -3.74 9.55 -1.15
CA LEU A 72 -3.51 10.97 -1.50
C LEU A 72 -4.16 11.90 -0.47
N LYS A 73 -3.42 12.90 0.02
CA LYS A 73 -3.94 13.90 0.96
C LYS A 73 -4.94 14.85 0.28
N ASP A 74 -5.97 15.27 1.03
CA ASP A 74 -7.10 16.05 0.51
C ASP A 74 -6.73 17.38 -0.19
N LYS A 75 -5.58 17.98 0.14
CA LYS A 75 -5.14 19.25 -0.48
C LYS A 75 -4.80 19.11 -1.97
N ASP A 76 -4.49 17.90 -2.42
CA ASP A 76 -4.13 17.58 -3.80
C ASP A 76 -5.26 16.90 -4.59
N LEU A 77 -6.42 16.68 -3.94
CA LEU A 77 -7.63 16.23 -4.63
C LEU A 77 -8.36 17.46 -5.18
N ASP A 78 -8.53 17.54 -6.50
CA ASP A 78 -9.44 18.51 -7.10
C ASP A 78 -10.78 18.46 -6.35
N SER A 79 -11.23 19.62 -5.89
CA SER A 79 -12.32 19.88 -4.93
C SER A 79 -13.70 19.29 -5.28
N ARG A 80 -13.81 18.50 -6.35
CA ARG A 80 -15.01 17.77 -6.78
C ARG A 80 -15.21 16.42 -6.11
N SER A 81 -14.27 15.96 -5.30
CA SER A 81 -14.35 14.65 -4.63
C SER A 81 -13.91 14.70 -3.18
N ALA A 82 -14.49 15.64 -2.43
CA ALA A 82 -14.31 15.75 -0.98
C ALA A 82 -15.06 14.61 -0.27
N SER A 83 -14.47 13.41 -0.24
CA SER A 83 -14.87 12.36 0.69
C SER A 83 -13.70 11.38 0.91
N ARG A 84 -12.85 11.74 1.88
CA ARG A 84 -11.71 10.96 2.41
C ARG A 84 -10.53 10.78 1.44
N PRO A 85 -9.28 10.73 1.97
CA PRO A 85 -8.13 10.23 1.23
C PRO A 85 -8.48 8.89 0.57
N ARG A 86 -8.23 8.77 -0.73
CA ARG A 86 -8.45 7.53 -1.48
C ARG A 86 -7.14 6.85 -1.80
N LEU A 87 -7.19 5.52 -1.86
CA LEU A 87 -6.08 4.70 -2.36
C LEU A 87 -5.86 5.04 -3.83
N ILE A 88 -4.67 5.52 -4.15
CA ILE A 88 -4.22 5.79 -5.52
C ILE A 88 -3.23 4.74 -6.02
N GLY A 89 -2.65 3.96 -5.12
CA GLY A 89 -1.66 2.91 -5.41
C GLY A 89 -1.41 2.00 -4.23
N ILE A 90 -0.50 1.05 -4.41
CA ILE A 90 -0.10 0.05 -3.42
C ILE A 90 1.41 -0.12 -3.50
N VAL A 91 2.04 -0.31 -2.34
CA VAL A 91 3.42 -0.77 -2.19
C VAL A 91 3.46 -1.89 -1.15
N GLY A 92 4.33 -2.87 -1.30
CA GLY A 92 4.46 -3.96 -0.33
C GLY A 92 5.57 -4.93 -0.65
N ILE A 93 5.64 -5.99 0.15
CA ILE A 93 6.64 -7.05 0.08
C ILE A 93 5.96 -8.37 -0.31
N PRO A 94 5.61 -8.59 -1.59
CA PRO A 94 4.85 -9.78 -2.02
C PRO A 94 5.62 -11.09 -1.86
N ARG A 95 6.96 -11.02 -1.79
CA ARG A 95 7.90 -12.13 -1.59
C ARG A 95 9.04 -11.66 -0.68
N GLU A 96 9.74 -12.58 -0.03
CA GLU A 96 10.88 -12.23 0.81
C GLU A 96 11.89 -11.38 0.03
N ALA A 97 12.28 -10.24 0.61
CA ALA A 97 13.22 -9.28 0.04
C ALA A 97 12.85 -8.71 -1.34
N GLU A 98 11.58 -8.80 -1.76
CA GLU A 98 11.09 -8.19 -3.00
C GLU A 98 10.11 -7.07 -2.71
N MET A 99 10.28 -5.93 -3.37
CA MET A 99 9.33 -4.83 -3.31
C MET A 99 8.44 -4.82 -4.55
N GLY A 100 7.13 -4.90 -4.34
CA GLY A 100 6.12 -4.76 -5.39
C GLY A 100 5.36 -3.47 -5.22
N TYR A 101 5.11 -2.74 -6.32
CA TYR A 101 4.32 -1.53 -6.29
C TYR A 101 3.49 -1.34 -7.56
N ARG A 102 2.42 -0.55 -7.45
CA ARG A 102 1.63 -0.06 -8.59
C ARG A 102 0.84 1.18 -8.20
N ILE A 103 0.50 2.01 -9.18
CA ILE A 103 -0.30 3.22 -8.98
C ILE A 103 -1.22 3.43 -10.18
N HIS A 104 -2.42 3.96 -9.94
CA HIS A 104 -3.41 4.16 -10.99
C HIS A 104 -2.88 5.17 -12.05
N PRO A 105 -3.12 4.96 -13.35
CA PRO A 105 -2.58 5.78 -14.43
C PRO A 105 -2.86 7.28 -14.33
N ASP A 106 -4.00 7.67 -13.75
CA ASP A 106 -4.35 9.09 -13.53
C ASP A 106 -3.36 9.82 -12.60
N HIS A 107 -2.50 9.07 -11.91
CA HIS A 107 -1.48 9.58 -10.99
C HIS A 107 -0.06 9.39 -11.53
N TRP A 108 0.12 8.91 -12.76
CA TRP A 108 1.43 8.79 -13.42
C TRP A 108 2.02 10.16 -13.77
N GLY A 109 3.36 10.24 -13.82
CA GLY A 109 4.07 11.48 -14.18
C GLY A 109 4.03 12.59 -13.13
N LYS A 110 3.36 12.40 -11.98
CA LYS A 110 3.20 13.40 -10.91
C LYS A 110 4.19 13.26 -9.74
N GLY A 111 5.11 12.30 -9.85
CA GLY A 111 6.12 12.00 -8.82
C GLY A 111 5.60 11.24 -7.58
N TYR A 112 4.32 10.86 -7.54
CA TYR A 112 3.72 10.20 -6.37
C TYR A 112 4.33 8.84 -6.04
N MET A 113 4.64 8.02 -7.05
CA MET A 113 5.27 6.72 -6.78
C MET A 113 6.68 6.89 -6.20
N SER A 114 7.49 7.82 -6.72
CA SER A 114 8.81 8.11 -6.15
C SER A 114 8.72 8.54 -4.69
N GLU A 115 7.79 9.44 -4.37
CA GLU A 115 7.53 9.86 -2.98
C GLU A 115 7.08 8.70 -2.09
N ALA A 116 6.15 7.87 -2.58
CA ALA A 116 5.66 6.71 -1.84
C ALA A 116 6.75 5.67 -1.57
N LEU A 117 7.64 5.41 -2.53
CA LEU A 117 8.74 4.45 -2.36
C LEU A 117 9.79 4.97 -1.38
N THR A 118 10.14 6.25 -1.42
CA THR A 118 11.02 6.86 -0.41
C THR A 118 10.42 6.71 0.98
N LEU A 119 9.15 7.10 1.13
CA LEU A 119 8.43 7.00 2.41
C LEU A 119 8.34 5.54 2.90
N PHE A 120 8.11 4.59 1.99
CA PHE A 120 8.03 3.17 2.30
C PHE A 120 9.36 2.62 2.81
N VAL A 121 10.47 2.92 2.13
CA VAL A 121 11.80 2.45 2.51
C VAL A 121 12.21 3.00 3.88
N GLU A 122 11.99 4.30 4.13
CA GLU A 122 12.26 4.92 5.44
C GLU A 122 11.45 4.26 6.56
N MET A 123 10.14 4.06 6.33
CA MET A 123 9.27 3.36 7.26
C MET A 123 9.73 1.91 7.50
N TRP A 124 10.03 1.15 6.44
CA TRP A 124 10.39 -0.27 6.54
C TRP A 124 11.64 -0.49 7.38
N TRP A 125 12.72 0.25 7.11
CA TRP A 125 13.95 0.14 7.88
C TRP A 125 13.81 0.71 9.30
N GLY A 126 12.93 1.71 9.49
CA GLY A 126 12.56 2.19 10.83
C GLY A 126 11.91 1.09 11.68
N LEU A 127 11.03 0.27 11.08
CA LEU A 127 10.40 -0.87 11.77
C LEU A 127 11.43 -1.92 12.18
N GLU A 128 12.39 -2.28 11.30
CA GLU A 128 13.44 -3.25 11.63
C GLU A 128 14.32 -2.79 12.81
N GLY A 129 14.67 -1.50 12.86
CA GLY A 129 15.43 -0.94 13.99
C GLY A 129 14.69 -1.04 15.34
N MET A 130 13.36 -0.94 15.33
CA MET A 130 12.53 -1.12 16.53
C MET A 130 12.48 -2.59 16.99
N TYR A 131 12.43 -3.54 16.06
CA TYR A 131 12.50 -4.97 16.40
C TYR A 131 13.87 -5.37 16.96
N LEU A 132 14.97 -4.90 16.36
CA LEU A 132 16.31 -5.20 16.86
C LEU A 132 16.58 -4.60 18.24
N SER A 133 16.10 -3.37 18.49
CA SER A 133 16.24 -2.75 19.82
C SER A 133 15.43 -3.48 20.89
N SER A 134 14.17 -3.84 20.62
CA SER A 134 13.33 -4.57 21.58
C SER A 134 13.86 -5.97 21.93
N VAL A 135 14.46 -6.69 20.97
CA VAL A 135 15.08 -8.01 21.23
C VAL A 135 16.36 -7.89 22.06
N LEU A 136 17.19 -6.86 21.82
CA LEU A 136 18.42 -6.63 22.60
C LEU A 136 18.13 -6.25 24.06
N TYR A 137 17.03 -5.55 24.33
CA TYR A 137 16.63 -5.22 25.71
C TYR A 137 16.10 -6.43 26.49
N LEU A 138 15.48 -7.41 25.82
CA LEU A 138 14.97 -8.64 26.47
C LEU A 138 16.04 -9.71 26.72
N GLY A 139 17.21 -9.60 26.09
CA GLY A 139 18.35 -10.51 26.28
C GLY A 139 19.33 -10.12 27.40
N SER A 140 19.03 -9.06 28.15
CA SER A 140 19.94 -8.47 29.16
C SER A 140 19.44 -8.60 30.61
N SER A 141 18.52 -9.53 30.90
CA SER A 141 17.93 -9.74 32.25
C SER A 141 18.40 -11.04 32.89
#